data_AF-A0A0A9F4X8-F1
#
_entry.id   AF-A0A0A9F4X8-F1
#
_cell.length_a   1.000
_cell.length_b   1.000
_cell.length_c   1.000
_cell.angle_alpha   90.00
_cell.angle_beta   90.00
_cell.angle_gamma   90.00
#
_symmetry.space_group_name_H-M   'P 1'
#
loop_
_entity.id
_entity.type
_entity.pdbx_description
1 polymer ?
#
loop_
_entity_poly.entity_id
_entity_poly.type
_entity_poly.pdbx_seq_one_letter_code
_entity_poly.pdbx_strand_id
1 'polypeptide(L)' 'MPRYDDRYGNTRLYVGRLSSRTRSRDLEYVFSKYGRIREVELKRDYAFIVCEFFYPQSLQHVTFF' A
#
# COMPACT_ATOMS: atom_id res chain seq x y z
N MET A 1 27.66 -1.81 -2.29
CA MET A 1 26.51 -2.38 -3.00
C MET A 1 25.27 -1.56 -2.65
N PRO A 2 24.64 -0.83 -3.59
CA PRO A 2 23.39 -0.14 -3.33
C PRO A 2 22.26 -1.18 -3.25
N ARG A 3 21.55 -1.22 -2.12
CA ARG A 3 20.34 -2.06 -1.98
C ARG A 3 19.26 -1.47 -2.88
N TYR A 4 18.65 -2.31 -3.71
CA TYR A 4 17.62 -1.92 -4.70
C TYR A 4 16.26 -1.54 -4.05
N ASP A 5 16.19 -1.38 -2.73
CA ASP A 5 14.92 -1.38 -2.00
C ASP A 5 14.32 0.00 -1.76
N ASP A 6 15.08 1.09 -1.93
CA ASP A 6 14.59 2.46 -1.64
C ASP A 6 13.73 3.06 -2.79
N ARG A 7 13.61 2.38 -3.93
CA ARG A 7 12.78 2.85 -5.06
C ARG A 7 11.34 2.32 -5.06
N TYR A 8 11.03 1.38 -4.18
CA TYR A 8 9.64 1.03 -3.84
C TYR A 8 9.26 1.85 -2.63
N GLY A 9 8.71 3.04 -2.85
CA GLY A 9 8.22 3.86 -1.76
C GLY A 9 7.20 3.06 -0.94
N ASN A 10 7.57 2.68 0.29
CA ASN A 10 6.66 2.06 1.25
C ASN A 10 5.44 2.95 1.38
N THR A 11 4.34 2.57 0.74
CA THR A 11 3.15 3.40 0.70
C THR A 11 2.27 2.97 1.85
N ARG A 12 2.14 3.86 2.84
CA ARG A 12 1.27 3.67 4.00
C ARG A 12 -0.10 4.28 3.72
N LEU A 13 -1.11 3.43 3.56
CA LEU A 13 -2.49 3.83 3.36
C LEU A 13 -3.22 3.88 4.69
N TYR A 14 -3.98 4.95 4.92
CA TYR A 14 -4.93 5.05 6.02
C TYR A 14 -6.34 4.73 5.51
N VAL A 15 -7.00 3.78 6.15
CA VAL A 15 -8.37 3.38 5.82
C VAL A 15 -9.24 3.60 7.06
N GLY A 16 -10.03 4.66 7.05
CA GLY A 16 -10.99 4.97 8.12
C GLY A 16 -12.38 4.43 7.82
N ARG A 17 -13.29 4.56 8.80
CA ARG A 17 -14.70 4.11 8.70
C ARG A 17 -14.83 2.61 8.39
N LEU A 18 -13.91 1.83 8.96
CA LEU A 18 -14.01 0.39 8.85
C LEU A 18 -15.19 -0.09 9.67
N SER A 19 -15.96 -1.02 9.09
CA SER A 19 -17.00 -1.70 9.85
C SER A 19 -16.32 -2.55 10.92
N SER A 20 -16.98 -2.75 12.07
CA SER A 20 -16.53 -3.70 13.10
C SER A 20 -16.42 -5.15 12.58
N ARG A 21 -16.99 -5.43 11.40
CA ARG A 21 -16.86 -6.70 10.69
C ARG A 21 -15.61 -6.78 9.79
N THR A 22 -15.00 -5.65 9.45
CA THR A 22 -13.80 -5.64 8.58
C THR A 22 -12.64 -6.28 9.30
N ARG A 23 -12.03 -7.28 8.66
CA ARG A 23 -10.84 -7.96 9.18
C ARG A 23 -9.62 -7.59 8.36
N SER A 24 -8.45 -7.80 8.95
CA SER A 24 -7.16 -7.64 8.26
C SER A 24 -7.11 -8.46 6.97
N ARG A 25 -7.70 -9.66 6.94
CA ARG A 25 -7.78 -10.53 5.75
C ARG A 25 -8.59 -9.93 4.61
N ASP A 26 -9.66 -9.19 4.92
CA ASP A 26 -10.49 -8.56 3.89
C ASP A 26 -9.70 -7.41 3.24
N LEU A 27 -9.01 -6.61 4.06
CA LEU A 27 -8.09 -5.59 3.57
C LEU A 27 -6.99 -6.24 2.75
N GLU A 28 -6.39 -7.32 3.26
CA GLU A 28 -5.32 -8.01 2.56
C GLU A 28 -5.77 -8.49 1.17
N TYR A 29 -6.95 -9.11 1.08
CA TYR A 29 -7.53 -9.56 -0.19
C TYR A 29 -7.80 -8.41 -1.17
N VAL A 30 -8.32 -7.28 -0.69
CA VAL A 30 -8.63 -6.11 -1.53
C VAL A 30 -7.35 -5.43 -2.02
N PHE A 31 -6.40 -5.20 -1.12
CA PHE A 31 -5.16 -4.48 -1.41
C PHE A 31 -4.11 -5.34 -2.11
N SER A 32 -4.19 -6.68 -2.01
CA SER A 32 -3.32 -7.61 -2.71
C SER A 32 -3.44 -7.49 -4.24
N LYS A 33 -4.54 -6.92 -4.75
CA LYS A 33 -4.71 -6.64 -6.19
C LYS A 33 -3.88 -5.46 -6.68
N TYR A 34 -3.55 -4.52 -5.80
CA TYR A 34 -2.86 -3.29 -6.16
C TYR A 34 -1.35 -3.35 -5.91
N GLY A 35 -0.90 -4.25 -5.04
CA GLY A 35 0.50 -4.39 -4.71
C GLY A 35 0.74 -5.47 -3.67
N ARG A 36 2.01 -5.67 -3.35
CA ARG A 36 2.40 -6.62 -2.32
C ARG A 36 2.22 -5.96 -0.95
N ILE A 37 1.41 -6.56 -0.11
CA ILE A 37 1.21 -6.06 1.24
C ILE A 37 2.39 -6.48 2.11
N ARG A 38 2.94 -5.51 2.84
CA ARG A 38 4.03 -5.69 3.79
C ARG A 38 3.48 -5.89 5.20
N GLU A 39 2.56 -5.00 5.59
CA GLU A 39 2.06 -4.94 6.95
C GLU A 39 0.63 -4.38 6.97
N VAL A 40 -0.21 -4.92 7.86
CA VAL A 40 -1.57 -4.44 8.10
C VAL A 40 -1.78 -4.26 9.59
N GLU A 41 -1.95 -3.01 10.01
CA GLU A 41 -2.34 -2.65 11.38
C GLU A 41 -3.83 -2.30 11.41
N LEU A 42 -4.67 -3.25 11.81
CA LEU A 42 -6.10 -3.00 12.00
C LEU A 42 -6.38 -2.55 13.44
N LYS A 43 -7.02 -1.39 13.58
CA LYS A 43 -7.58 -0.89 14.84
C LYS A 43 -9.11 -0.86 14.76
N ARG A 44 -9.78 -0.55 15.87
CA ARG A 44 -11.25 -0.70 16.01
C ARG A 44 -12.05 0.00 14.90
N ASP A 45 -11.64 1.20 14.51
CA ASP A 45 -12.39 2.05 13.57
C ASP A 45 -11.59 2.46 12.32
N TYR A 46 -10.32 2.06 12.26
CA TYR A 46 -9.41 2.42 11.18
C TYR A 46 -8.27 1.41 11.05
N ALA A 47 -7.65 1.35 9.87
CA ALA A 47 -6.46 0.54 9.64
C ALA A 47 -5.36 1.32 8.92
N PHE A 48 -4.12 0.93 9.19
CA PHE A 48 -2.97 1.30 8.38
C PHE A 48 -2.51 0.10 7.57
N ILE A 49 -2.22 0.33 6.29
CA ILE A 49 -1.77 -0.72 5.38
C ILE A 49 -0.47 -0.24 4.73
N VAL A 50 0.61 -0.97 4.94
CA VAL A 50 1.88 -0.76 4.25
C VAL A 50 1.93 -1.71 3.08
N CYS A 51 2.06 -1.16 1.87
CA CYS A 51 2.16 -1.95 0.66
C CYS A 51 3.22 -1.38 -0.29
N GLU A 52 3.87 -2.30 -0.99
CA GLU A 52 4.78 -2.04 -2.09
C GLU A 52 3.92 -1.95 -3.35
N PHE A 53 3.63 -0.72 -3.79
CA PHE A 53 3.01 -0.51 -5.09
C PHE A 53 4.05 -0.66 -6.19
N PHE A 54 3.76 -1.52 -7.16
CA PHE A 54 4.44 -1.49 -8.45
C PHE A 54 3.85 -0.32 -9.24
N TYR A 55 4.31 0.90 -8.98
CA TYR A 55 4.11 1.96 -9.97
C TYR A 55 5.10 1.70 -11.09
N PRO A 56 4.65 1.32 -12.31
CA PRO A 56 5.56 1.29 -13.45
C PRO A 56 6.12 2.70 -13.61
N GLN A 57 7.44 2.81 -13.65
CA GLN A 57 8.18 4.07 -13.79
C GLN A 57 7.89 4.81 -15.11
N SER A 58 6.91 4.36 -15.90
CA SER A 58 6.55 4.89 -17.20
C SER A 58 5.90 6.28 -17.18
N LEU A 59 5.68 6.89 -16.01
CA LEU A 59 5.09 8.23 -15.88
C LEU A 59 6.01 9.28 -15.23
N GLN A 60 7.29 8.97 -14.96
CA GLN A 60 8.23 9.98 -14.45
C GLN A 60 9.04 10.69 -15.56
N HIS A 61 8.86 10.31 -16.82
CA HIS A 61 9.58 10.87 -17.97
C HIS A 61 8.67 11.53 -19.02
N VAL A 62 7.42 11.85 -18.69
CA VAL A 62 6.55 12.59 -19.60
C VAL A 62 6.35 14.01 -19.07
N THR A 63 7.22 14.87 -19.58
CA THR A 63 6.98 16.31 -19.83
C THR A 63 6.96 17.24 -18.61
N PHE A 64 8.12 17.86 -18.36
CA PHE A 64 8.16 19.31 -18.18
C PHE A 64 9.01 19.88 -19.33
N PHE A 65 8.33 20.45 -20.33
CA PHE A 65 8.89 21.55 -21.13
C PHE A 65 8.65 22.84 -20.36
#